data_AF-A0A7I8KUF8-F1
#
_entry.id   AF-A0A7I8KUF8-F1
#
_cell.length_a   1.000
_cell.length_b   1.000
_cell.length_c   1.000
_cell.angle_alpha   90.00
_cell.angle_beta   90.00
_cell.angle_gamma   90.00
#
_symmetry.space_group_name_H-M   'P 1'
#
loop_
_entity.id
_entity.type
_entity.pdbx_description
1 polymer ?
#
loop_
_entity_poly.entity_id
_entity_poly.type
_entity_poly.pdbx_seq_one_letter_code
_entity_poly.pdbx_strand_id
1 'polypeptide(L)'
;MPRPKATPELHAISDWPIMAVMVEHIAGQRDYLVHKSVWHMSDSTLKYIYAMYMMFTCWGCCFFGSTKDPFYDGEQYRKDGGDGTVHWVYEKQEDIEESARAELWREELIEEIELKVGGLRELEEAGREEELVK
;
A
#
# COMPACT_ATOMS: atom_id res chain seq x y z
N MET A 1 7.84 17.76 58.94
CA MET A 1 8.79 17.45 57.85
C MET A 1 8.32 16.20 57.13
N PRO A 2 8.12 16.22 55.79
CA PRO A 2 7.69 15.05 55.03
C PRO A 2 8.89 14.12 54.74
N ARG A 3 8.69 12.80 54.83
CA ARG A 3 9.70 11.77 54.51
C ARG A 3 9.92 11.69 52.98
N PRO A 4 11.16 11.49 52.49
CA PRO A 4 11.43 11.33 51.07
C PRO A 4 10.84 10.03 50.52
N LYS A 5 10.34 10.08 49.28
CA LYS A 5 9.76 8.93 48.56
C LYS A 5 10.84 7.91 48.24
N ALA A 6 10.56 6.64 48.50
CA ALA A 6 11.45 5.52 48.18
C ALA A 6 11.63 5.40 46.65
N THR A 7 12.90 5.42 46.22
CA THR A 7 13.30 5.00 44.87
C THR A 7 13.19 3.47 44.78
N PRO A 8 12.59 2.89 43.73
CA PRO A 8 12.56 1.44 43.58
C PRO A 8 13.99 0.91 43.34
N GLU A 9 14.40 -0.08 44.13
CA GLU A 9 15.72 -0.70 44.08
C GLU A 9 15.91 -1.48 42.77
N LEU A 10 16.76 -0.98 41.88
CA LEU A 10 17.15 -1.62 40.62
C LEU A 10 17.92 -2.96 40.79
N HIS A 11 18.29 -3.31 42.03
CA HIS A 11 19.04 -4.54 42.33
C HIS A 11 18.22 -5.82 42.15
N ALA A 12 16.88 -5.75 42.15
CA ALA A 12 16.04 -6.93 41.96
C ALA A 12 16.09 -7.53 40.54
N ILE A 13 16.65 -6.80 39.57
CA ILE A 13 16.74 -7.25 38.17
C ILE A 13 18.00 -8.11 37.95
N SER A 14 19.04 -7.98 38.80
CA SER A 14 20.30 -8.73 38.64
C SER A 14 20.28 -10.14 39.23
N ASP A 15 19.33 -10.44 40.12
CA ASP A 15 19.29 -11.70 40.87
C ASP A 15 18.45 -12.80 40.19
N TRP A 16 18.05 -12.58 38.94
CA TRP A 16 17.32 -13.59 38.17
C TRP A 16 18.27 -14.77 37.84
N PRO A 17 17.93 -16.03 38.18
CA PRO A 17 18.75 -17.17 37.83
C PRO A 17 18.59 -17.45 36.33
N ILE A 18 19.43 -16.81 35.50
CA ILE A 18 19.35 -16.91 34.03
C ILE A 18 19.98 -18.23 33.51
N MET A 19 20.62 -19.04 34.37
CA MET A 19 21.25 -20.30 33.95
C MET A 19 20.95 -21.48 34.88
N ALA A 20 20.35 -22.52 34.31
CA ALA A 20 20.39 -23.88 34.82
C ALA A 20 21.31 -24.71 33.92
N VAL A 21 22.33 -25.36 34.50
CA VAL A 21 23.24 -26.25 33.77
C VAL A 21 22.84 -27.69 34.08
N MET A 22 22.41 -28.43 33.05
CA MET A 22 22.15 -29.87 33.15
C MET A 22 23.42 -30.60 32.70
N VAL A 23 23.96 -31.50 33.54
CA VAL A 23 25.10 -32.35 33.19
C VAL A 23 24.58 -33.76 32.92
N GLU A 24 24.44 -34.12 31.66
CA GLU A 24 24.08 -35.49 31.26
C GLU A 24 25.35 -36.36 31.22
N HIS A 25 25.45 -37.31 32.15
CA HIS A 25 26.48 -38.33 32.13
C HIS A 25 26.00 -39.53 31.32
N ILE A 26 26.61 -39.75 30.15
CA ILE A 26 26.43 -40.99 29.37
C ILE A 26 27.68 -41.85 29.58
N ALA A 27 27.51 -43.04 30.16
CA ALA A 27 28.62 -43.94 30.47
C ALA A 27 29.44 -44.29 29.22
N GLY A 28 30.70 -43.84 29.17
CA GLY A 28 31.64 -44.14 28.09
C GLY A 28 31.91 -43.00 27.09
N GLN A 29 31.26 -41.84 27.21
CA GLN A 29 31.57 -40.62 26.44
C GLN A 29 32.00 -39.47 27.36
N ARG A 30 32.73 -38.48 26.81
CA ARG A 30 33.01 -37.21 27.51
C ARG A 30 31.69 -36.50 27.80
N ASP A 31 31.53 -36.01 29.02
CA ASP A 31 30.33 -35.29 29.45
C ASP A 31 30.06 -34.09 28.52
N TYR A 32 28.83 -34.01 28.01
CA TYR A 32 28.39 -32.88 27.21
C TYR A 32 27.70 -31.85 28.12
N LEU A 33 28.22 -30.63 28.12
CA LEU A 33 27.69 -29.54 28.93
C LEU A 33 26.61 -28.80 28.12
N VAL A 34 25.35 -29.17 28.32
CA VAL A 34 24.22 -28.60 27.58
C VAL A 34 23.67 -27.40 28.36
N HIS A 35 24.02 -26.19 27.92
CA HIS A 35 23.41 -24.96 28.43
C HIS A 35 21.99 -24.81 27.88
N LYS A 36 20.97 -25.11 28.70
CA LYS A 36 19.57 -24.74 28.41
C LYS A 36 19.16 -23.62 29.35
N SER A 37 19.19 -22.38 28.87
CA SER A 37 18.55 -21.26 29.56
C SER A 37 17.04 -21.34 29.33
N VAL A 38 16.30 -21.90 30.30
CA VAL A 38 14.84 -21.88 30.27
C VAL A 38 14.37 -20.62 30.99
N TRP A 39 13.81 -19.67 30.23
CA TRP A 39 13.21 -18.47 30.80
C TRP A 39 11.86 -18.82 31.41
N HIS A 40 11.83 -19.04 32.72
CA HIS A 40 10.58 -19.18 33.48
C HIS A 40 10.10 -17.80 33.93
N MET A 41 9.06 -17.32 33.27
CA MET A 41 8.37 -16.08 33.64
C MET A 41 7.05 -16.44 34.33
N SER A 42 6.68 -15.68 35.36
CA SER A 42 5.41 -15.92 36.04
C SER A 42 4.22 -15.63 35.12
N ASP A 43 3.14 -16.39 35.28
CA ASP A 43 1.90 -16.24 34.51
C ASP A 43 1.30 -14.83 34.58
N SER A 44 1.48 -14.14 35.71
CA SER A 44 1.05 -12.76 35.89
C SER A 44 1.92 -11.81 35.07
N THR A 45 3.24 -11.95 35.11
CA THR A 45 4.18 -11.14 34.30
C THR A 45 3.91 -11.29 32.81
N LEU A 46 3.66 -12.52 32.34
CA LEU A 46 3.36 -12.80 30.93
C LEU A 46 2.09 -12.07 30.46
N LYS A 47 1.03 -12.08 31.29
CA LYS A 47 -0.22 -11.37 30.99
C LYS A 47 -0.02 -9.86 30.88
N TYR A 48 0.80 -9.26 31.75
CA TYR A 48 1.10 -7.82 31.67
C TYR A 48 1.87 -7.45 30.40
N ILE A 49 2.83 -8.29 29.97
CA ILE A 49 3.58 -8.06 28.73
C ILE A 49 2.64 -8.14 27.52
N TYR A 50 1.77 -9.15 27.45
CA TYR A 50 0.80 -9.24 26.37
C TYR A 50 -0.22 -8.10 26.39
N ALA A 51 -0.68 -7.67 27.57
CA ALA A 51 -1.57 -6.52 27.70
C ALA A 51 -0.89 -5.23 27.20
N MET A 52 0.37 -4.98 27.59
CA MET A 52 1.14 -3.85 27.08
C MET A 52 1.37 -3.94 25.58
N TYR A 53 1.68 -5.12 25.05
CA TYR A 53 1.86 -5.34 23.62
C TYR A 53 0.59 -5.02 22.84
N MET A 54 -0.58 -5.48 23.32
CA MET A 54 -1.87 -5.18 22.69
C MET A 54 -2.18 -3.68 22.73
N MET A 55 -1.99 -3.03 23.87
CA MET A 55 -2.21 -1.58 24.01
C MET A 55 -1.31 -0.77 23.08
N PHE A 56 -0.02 -1.12 23.02
CA PHE A 56 0.95 -0.45 22.13
C PHE A 56 0.64 -0.72 20.65
N THR A 57 0.21 -1.94 20.31
CA THR A 57 -0.15 -2.30 18.93
C THR A 57 -1.40 -1.55 18.49
N CYS A 58 -2.47 -1.56 19.27
CA CYS A 58 -3.70 -0.82 18.93
C CYS A 58 -3.45 0.68 18.85
N TRP A 59 -2.73 1.25 19.83
CA TRP A 59 -2.32 2.65 19.80
C TRP A 59 -1.46 2.97 18.58
N GLY A 60 -0.49 2.11 18.25
CA GLY A 60 0.39 2.24 17.09
C GLY A 60 -0.40 2.23 15.77
N CYS A 61 -1.34 1.30 15.60
CA CYS A 61 -2.21 1.27 14.43
C CYS A 61 -3.02 2.57 14.27
N CYS A 62 -3.58 3.09 15.36
CA CYS A 62 -4.30 4.37 15.33
C CYS A 62 -3.38 5.56 15.02
N PHE A 63 -2.18 5.58 15.63
CA PHE A 63 -1.22 6.66 15.44
C PHE A 63 -0.68 6.66 14.01
N PHE A 64 -0.06 5.57 13.57
CA PHE A 64 0.50 5.45 12.22
C PHE A 64 -0.57 5.50 11.13
N GLY A 65 -1.76 4.94 11.35
CA GLY A 65 -2.89 5.06 10.42
C GLY A 65 -3.43 6.48 10.28
N SER A 66 -3.15 7.38 11.24
CA SER A 66 -3.51 8.81 11.17
C SER A 66 -2.39 9.70 10.64
N THR A 67 -1.20 9.15 10.41
CA THR A 67 -0.10 9.89 9.78
C THR A 67 -0.38 10.04 8.28
N LYS A 68 0.13 11.13 7.69
CA LYS A 68 -0.02 11.39 6.25
C LYS A 68 0.66 10.29 5.45
N ASP A 69 -0.11 9.63 4.59
CA ASP A 69 0.42 8.62 3.68
C ASP A 69 0.83 9.30 2.35
N PRO A 70 2.12 9.23 1.95
CA PRO A 70 2.60 9.93 0.76
C PRO A 70 1.87 9.58 -0.55
N PHE A 71 1.29 8.38 -0.64
CA PHE A 71 0.63 7.89 -1.84
C PHE A 71 -0.85 8.30 -1.84
N TYR A 72 -1.62 7.94 -0.81
CA TYR A 72 -3.04 8.21 -0.71
C TYR A 72 -3.37 9.69 -0.41
N ASP A 73 -2.48 10.43 0.26
CA ASP A 73 -2.64 11.89 0.43
C ASP A 73 -2.09 12.70 -0.76
N GLY A 74 -1.47 12.04 -1.75
CA GLY A 74 -0.91 12.68 -2.94
C GLY A 74 -1.97 13.42 -3.76
N GLU A 75 -1.58 14.53 -4.41
CA GLU A 75 -2.49 15.30 -5.26
C GLU A 75 -3.04 14.48 -6.42
N GLN A 76 -2.24 13.59 -7.02
CA GLN A 76 -2.67 12.74 -8.13
C GLN A 76 -3.84 11.84 -7.70
N TYR A 77 -3.65 11.11 -6.60
CA TYR A 77 -4.67 10.20 -6.06
C TYR A 77 -5.95 10.94 -5.67
N ARG A 78 -5.85 12.10 -5.01
CA ARG A 78 -7.01 12.91 -4.64
C ARG A 78 -7.72 13.55 -5.84
N LYS A 79 -6.98 14.03 -6.84
CA LYS A 79 -7.54 14.66 -8.05
C LYS A 79 -8.27 13.66 -8.92
N ASP A 80 -7.74 12.44 -9.02
CA ASP A 80 -8.31 11.38 -9.85
C ASP A 80 -9.51 10.69 -9.19
N GLY A 81 -9.83 11.03 -7.93
CA GLY A 81 -10.97 10.46 -7.21
C GLY A 81 -10.71 9.05 -6.70
N GLY A 82 -9.47 8.76 -6.30
CA GLY A 82 -9.06 7.44 -5.80
C GLY A 82 -9.99 6.90 -4.72
N ASP A 83 -10.52 5.71 -4.96
CA ASP A 83 -11.63 5.07 -4.24
C ASP A 83 -11.18 4.13 -3.10
N GLY A 84 -9.89 4.13 -2.79
CA GLY A 84 -9.23 3.19 -1.88
C GLY A 84 -8.76 1.90 -2.55
N THR A 85 -9.11 1.65 -3.81
CA THR A 85 -8.68 0.46 -4.55
C THR A 85 -7.56 0.80 -5.53
N VAL A 86 -7.01 -0.20 -6.22
CA VAL A 86 -6.11 0.01 -7.37
C VAL A 86 -6.91 -0.05 -8.68
N HIS A 87 -8.19 -0.42 -8.62
CA HIS A 87 -9.01 -0.64 -9.81
C HIS A 87 -9.29 0.64 -10.58
N TRP A 88 -9.45 1.78 -9.88
CA TRP A 88 -9.66 3.09 -10.49
C TRP A 88 -8.58 3.47 -11.52
N VAL A 89 -7.35 2.96 -11.37
CA VAL A 89 -6.26 3.22 -12.33
C VAL A 89 -6.58 2.61 -13.70
N TYR A 90 -7.17 1.41 -13.71
CA TYR A 90 -7.56 0.74 -14.94
C TYR A 90 -8.75 1.44 -15.60
N GLU A 91 -9.77 1.81 -14.82
CA GLU A 91 -10.92 2.57 -15.34
C GLU A 91 -10.47 3.90 -15.98
N LYS A 92 -9.57 4.63 -15.31
CA LYS A 92 -8.99 5.86 -15.89
C LYS A 92 -8.22 5.62 -17.18
N GLN A 93 -7.48 4.51 -17.25
CA GLN A 93 -6.76 4.15 -18.46
C GLN A 93 -7.74 3.80 -19.58
N GLU A 94 -8.81 3.08 -19.29
CA GLU A 94 -9.86 2.75 -20.25
C GLU A 94 -10.58 4.01 -20.77
N ASP A 95 -10.92 4.96 -19.91
CA ASP A 95 -11.51 6.25 -20.31
C ASP A 95 -10.60 7.03 -21.29
N ILE A 96 -9.29 7.05 -21.00
CA ILE A 96 -8.30 7.72 -21.85
C ILE A 96 -8.22 7.00 -23.20
N GLU A 97 -8.15 5.67 -23.20
CA GLU A 97 -8.10 4.88 -24.43
C GLU A 97 -9.38 5.00 -25.26
N GLU A 98 -10.55 5.04 -24.62
CA GLU A 98 -11.84 5.25 -25.29
C GLU A 98 -11.91 6.65 -25.92
N SER A 99 -11.48 7.69 -25.19
CA SER A 99 -11.46 9.06 -25.73
C SER A 99 -10.52 9.20 -26.91
N ALA A 100 -9.34 8.57 -26.86
CA ALA A 100 -8.39 8.54 -27.97
C ALA A 100 -8.98 7.79 -29.19
N ARG A 101 -9.69 6.67 -28.98
CA ARG A 101 -10.38 5.97 -30.08
C ARG A 101 -11.49 6.82 -30.69
N ALA A 102 -12.25 7.53 -29.85
CA ALA A 102 -13.32 8.41 -30.32
C ALA A 102 -12.79 9.62 -31.11
N GLU A 103 -11.65 10.19 -30.72
CA GLU A 103 -10.97 11.26 -31.46
C GLU A 103 -10.47 10.77 -32.81
N LEU A 104 -9.84 9.60 -32.87
CA LEU A 104 -9.37 9.01 -34.12
C LEU A 104 -10.53 8.73 -35.09
N TRP A 105 -11.65 8.19 -34.60
CA TRP A 105 -12.86 8.04 -35.42
C TRP A 105 -13.45 9.38 -35.90
N ARG A 106 -13.34 10.44 -35.10
CA ARG A 106 -13.78 11.78 -35.53
C ARG A 106 -12.91 12.30 -36.67
N GLU A 107 -11.60 12.10 -36.60
CA GLU A 107 -10.67 12.49 -37.67
C GLU A 107 -10.96 11.73 -38.97
N GLU A 108 -11.14 10.41 -38.90
CA GLU A 108 -11.51 9.59 -40.06
C GLU A 108 -12.84 10.05 -40.70
N LEU A 109 -13.84 10.37 -39.87
CA LEU A 109 -15.14 10.84 -40.36
C LEU A 109 -15.03 12.20 -41.05
N ILE A 110 -14.17 13.10 -40.55
CA ILE A 110 -13.93 14.40 -41.17
C ILE A 110 -13.26 14.22 -42.54
N GLU A 111 -12.26 13.34 -42.64
CA GLU A 111 -11.58 13.05 -43.90
C GLU A 111 -12.55 12.48 -44.95
N GLU A 112 -13.45 11.57 -44.56
CA GLU A 112 -14.46 11.02 -45.47
C GLU A 112 -15.46 12.10 -45.95
N ILE A 113 -15.83 13.03 -45.07
CA ILE A 113 -16.68 14.18 -45.44
C ILE A 113 -15.96 15.09 -46.43
N GLU A 114 -14.69 15.41 -46.21
CA GLU A 114 -13.90 16.24 -47.13
C GLU A 114 -13.79 15.61 -48.52
N LEU A 115 -13.53 14.30 -48.59
CA LEU A 115 -13.52 13.56 -49.86
C LEU A 115 -14.87 13.63 -50.59
N LYS A 116 -15.97 13.39 -49.87
CA LYS A 116 -17.33 13.45 -50.46
C LYS A 116 -17.70 14.85 -50.91
N VAL A 117 -17.34 15.89 -50.15
CA VAL A 117 -17.58 17.30 -50.52
C VAL A 117 -16.76 17.69 -51.75
N GLY A 118 -15.49 17.26 -51.81
CA GLY A 118 -14.64 17.47 -52.99
C GLY A 118 -15.23 16.83 -54.24
N GLY A 119 -15.63 15.56 -54.16
CA GLY A 119 -16.27 14.86 -55.29
C GLY A 119 -17.62 15.44 -55.70
N LEU A 120 -18.42 15.95 -54.75
CA LEU A 120 -19.67 16.64 -55.08
C LEU A 120 -19.43 17.93 -55.88
N ARG A 121 -18.38 18.69 -55.54
CA ARG A 121 -18.03 19.93 -56.23
C ARG A 121 -17.57 19.67 -57.67
N GLU A 122 -16.79 18.63 -57.89
CA GLU A 122 -16.37 18.21 -59.24
C GLU A 122 -17.58 17.83 -60.11
N LEU A 123 -18.58 17.14 -59.55
CA LEU A 123 -19.82 16.80 -60.26
C LEU A 123 -20.68 18.04 -60.57
N GLU A 124 -20.73 19.02 -59.68
CA GLU A 124 -21.45 20.28 -59.92
C GLU A 124 -20.80 21.11 -61.03
N GLU A 125 -19.46 21.17 -61.07
CA GLU A 125 -18.71 21.85 -62.12
C GLU A 125 -18.92 21.17 -63.49
N ALA A 126 -18.84 19.83 -63.55
CA ALA A 126 -19.12 19.08 -64.77
C ALA A 126 -20.56 19.27 -65.27
N GLY A 127 -21.55 19.26 -64.37
CA GLY A 127 -22.95 19.52 -64.72
C GLY A 127 -23.19 20.92 -65.27
N ARG A 128 -22.48 21.93 -64.75
CA ARG A 128 -22.55 23.32 -65.22
C ARG A 128 -21.90 23.49 -66.60
N GLU A 129 -20.78 22.80 -66.85
CA GLU A 129 -20.16 22.78 -68.17
C GLU A 129 -21.05 22.09 -69.23
N GLU A 130 -21.70 20.97 -68.88
CA GLU A 130 -22.65 20.31 -69.78
C GLU A 130 -23.89 21.17 -70.10
N GLU A 131 -24.36 21.97 -69.13
CA GLU A 131 -25.50 22.89 -69.33
C GLU A 131 -25.13 24.09 -70.21
N LEU A 132 -23.87 24.55 -70.20
CA LEU A 132 -23.35 25.60 -71.07
C LEU A 132 -23.11 25.15 -72.52
N VAL A 133 -23.01 23.83 -72.76
CA VAL A 133 -22.75 23.24 -74.09
C VAL A 133 -24.04 22.84 -74.82
N LYS A 134 -25.19 22.85 -74.14
CA LYS A 134 -26.53 22.64 -74.73
C LYS A 134 -27.18 23.93 -75.21
#